data_AF-A0A645AG53-F1
#
_entry.id   AF-A0A645AG53-F1
#
_cell.length_a   1.000
_cell.length_b   1.000
_cell.length_c   1.000
_cell.angle_alpha   90.00
_cell.angle_beta   90.00
_cell.angle_gamma   90.00
#
_symmetry.space_group_name_H-M   'P 1'
#
loop_
_entity.id
_entity.type
_entity.pdbx_description
1 polymer ?
#
loop_
_entity_poly.entity_id
_entity_poly.type
_entity_poly.pdbx_seq_one_letter_code
_entity_poly.pdbx_strand_id
1 'polypeptide(L)' 'MGNALLTNASAVILSHNHPSGVALPSGEDFATTDRVRTALESVGVQLVDHIIVADGDFVSMRDSGYFTK' A
#
# COMPACT_ATOMS: atom_id res chain seq x y z
N MET A 1 4.90 -6.61 9.15
CA MET A 1 4.23 -6.24 10.43
C MET A 1 5.16 -6.11 11.61
N GLY A 2 6.08 -7.06 11.84
CA GLY A 2 6.99 -7.01 13.00
C GLY A 2 7.65 -5.64 13.17
N ASN A 3 8.17 -5.05 12.09
CA ASN A 3 8.74 -3.70 12.13
C ASN A 3 7.74 -2.64 12.62
N ALA A 4 6.51 -2.62 12.08
CA ALA A 4 5.49 -1.66 12.49
C ALA A 4 5.19 -1.72 14.00
N LEU A 5 5.11 -2.94 14.56
CA LEU A 5 4.91 -3.15 15.99
C LEU A 5 6.13 -2.73 16.81
N LEU A 6 7.33 -3.16 16.40
CA LEU A 6 8.58 -2.85 17.09
C LEU A 6 8.89 -1.35 17.09
N THR A 7 8.40 -0.61 16.10
CA THR A 7 8.57 0.85 16.02
C THR A 7 7.40 1.63 16.62
N ASN A 8 6.38 0.97 17.19
CA ASN A 8 5.13 1.61 17.64
C ASN A 8 4.49 2.48 16.54
N ALA A 9 4.50 2.00 15.30
CA ALA A 9 3.94 2.73 14.17
C ALA A 9 2.41 2.81 14.31
N SER A 10 1.86 4.02 14.26
CA SER A 10 0.40 4.24 14.18
C SER A 10 -0.17 3.99 12.78
N ALA A 11 0.70 4.05 11.77
CA ALA A 11 0.35 3.96 10.37
C ALA A 11 1.52 3.47 9.53
N VAL A 12 1.22 2.90 8.37
CA VAL A 12 2.21 2.50 7.36
C VAL A 12 1.75 2.89 5.96
N ILE A 13 2.72 3.10 5.08
CA ILE A 13 2.51 3.19 3.63
C ILE A 13 3.17 1.97 3.01
N LEU A 14 2.44 1.26 2.16
CA LEU A 14 3.01 0.21 1.32
C LEU A 14 3.52 0.87 0.04
N SER A 15 4.67 0.42 -0.45
CA SER A 15 5.12 0.83 -1.78
C SER A 15 5.87 -0.30 -2.46
N HIS A 16 5.76 -0.35 -3.77
CA HIS A 16 6.58 -1.21 -4.61
C HIS A 16 6.76 -0.57 -5.99
N ASN A 17 7.71 -1.10 -6.74
CA ASN A 17 8.05 -0.60 -8.08
C ASN A 17 7.44 -1.47 -9.17
N HIS A 18 7.01 -0.87 -10.27
CA HIS A 18 6.70 -1.52 -11.54
C HIS A 18 7.85 -1.31 -12.53
N PRO A 19 8.76 -2.29 -12.68
CA PRO A 19 9.87 -2.19 -13.65
C PRO A 19 9.42 -2.07 -15.11
N SER A 20 8.14 -2.35 -15.39
CA SER A 20 7.53 -2.17 -16.71
C SER A 20 7.44 -0.71 -17.16
N GLY A 21 7.61 0.24 -16.23
CA GLY A 21 7.47 1.67 -16.51
C GLY A 21 6.03 2.19 -16.47
N VAL A 22 5.05 1.37 -16.06
CA VAL A 22 3.63 1.77 -15.98
C VAL A 22 3.15 1.65 -14.53
N ALA A 23 2.71 2.74 -13.92
CA ALA A 23 2.26 2.78 -12.52
C ALA A 23 0.83 2.26 -12.29
N LEU A 24 0.12 1.81 -13.34
CA LEU A 24 -1.25 1.30 -13.25
C LEU A 24 -1.31 0.04 -12.35
N PRO A 25 -2.15 0.00 -11.30
CA PRO A 25 -2.27 -1.16 -10.43
C PRO A 25 -2.78 -2.40 -11.16
N SER A 26 -2.16 -3.55 -10.87
CA SER A 26 -2.59 -4.86 -11.30
C SER A 26 -3.60 -5.47 -10.32
N GLY A 27 -4.29 -6.55 -10.74
CA GLY A 27 -5.17 -7.32 -9.85
C GLY A 27 -4.47 -7.86 -8.59
N GLU A 28 -3.18 -8.16 -8.68
CA GLU A 28 -2.37 -8.63 -7.55
C GLU A 28 -2.08 -7.50 -6.56
N ASP A 29 -1.94 -6.26 -7.04
CA ASP A 29 -1.76 -5.09 -6.19
C ASP A 29 -2.99 -4.82 -5.35
N PHE A 30 -4.18 -4.92 -5.95
CA PHE A 30 -5.45 -4.82 -5.21
C PHE A 30 -5.56 -5.91 -4.14
N ALA A 31 -5.29 -7.18 -4.51
CA ALA A 31 -5.37 -8.29 -3.57
C ALA A 31 -4.35 -8.15 -2.43
N THR A 32 -3.14 -7.68 -2.73
CA THR A 32 -2.09 -7.43 -1.73
C THR A 32 -2.48 -6.28 -0.81
N THR A 33 -3.00 -5.19 -1.37
CA THR A 33 -3.50 -4.04 -0.60
C THR A 33 -4.54 -4.47 0.43
N ASP A 34 -5.53 -5.26 0.00
CA ASP A 34 -6.61 -5.72 0.87
C ASP A 34 -6.13 -6.66 1.98
N ARG A 35 -5.25 -7.62 1.64
CA ARG A 35 -4.64 -8.52 2.63
C ARG A 35 -3.81 -7.75 3.65
N VAL A 36 -2.96 -6.82 3.20
CA VAL A 36 -2.09 -6.04 4.08
C VAL A 36 -2.93 -5.13 4.98
N ARG A 37 -3.96 -4.47 4.44
CA ARG A 37 -4.91 -3.66 5.21
C ARG A 37 -5.59 -4.46 6.32
N THR A 38 -6.25 -5.56 5.96
CA THR A 38 -6.96 -6.45 6.91
C THR A 38 -6.03 -6.89 8.03
N ALA A 39 -4.80 -7.24 7.66
CA ALA A 39 -3.84 -7.78 8.60
C ALA A 39 -3.31 -6.65 9.53
N LEU A 40 -3.06 -5.43 9.04
CA LEU A 40 -2.64 -4.29 9.87
C LEU A 40 -3.76 -3.82 10.82
N GLU A 41 -5.01 -3.85 10.38
CA GLU A 41 -6.19 -3.55 11.20
C GLU A 41 -6.27 -4.47 12.43
N SER A 42 -5.93 -5.75 12.28
CA SER A 42 -5.93 -6.72 13.39
C SER A 42 -4.99 -6.36 14.55
N VAL A 43 -4.02 -5.48 14.31
CA VAL A 43 -3.05 -4.98 15.30
C VAL A 43 -3.15 -3.47 15.52
N GLY A 44 -4.24 -2.83 15.06
CA GLY A 44 -4.49 -1.40 15.27
C GLY A 44 -3.57 -0.46 14.50
N VAL A 45 -2.91 -0.95 13.44
CA VAL A 45 -2.06 -0.13 12.57
C VAL A 45 -2.83 0.18 11.29
N GLN A 46 -2.79 1.43 10.84
CA GLN A 46 -3.51 1.83 9.64
C GLN A 46 -2.64 1.70 8.38
N LEU A 47 -3.14 1.07 7.32
CA LEU A 47 -2.59 1.29 5.97
C LEU A 47 -3.09 2.64 5.45
N VAL A 48 -2.18 3.60 5.28
CA VAL A 48 -2.53 4.97 4.86
C VAL A 48 -2.57 5.07 3.35
N ASP A 49 -1.70 4.36 2.64
CA ASP A 49 -1.66 4.34 1.18
C ASP A 49 -0.91 3.11 0.67
N HIS A 50 -1.11 2.79 -0.61
CA HIS A 50 -0.25 1.91 -1.40
C HIS A 50 0.25 2.67 -2.63
N ILE A 51 1.54 2.98 -2.66
CA ILE A 51 2.18 3.74 -3.74
C ILE A 51 2.86 2.77 -4.73
N ILE A 52 2.45 2.80 -5.98
CA ILE A 52 3.12 2.09 -7.08
C ILE A 52 4.00 3.09 -7.80
N VAL A 53 5.31 2.82 -7.84
CA VAL A 53 6.30 3.71 -8.47
C VAL A 53 6.76 3.11 -9.79
N ALA A 54 6.81 3.93 -10.84
CA ALA A 54 7.30 3.57 -12.15
C ALA A 54 8.27 4.63 -12.69
N ASP A 55 8.76 4.46 -13.92
CA ASP A 55 9.71 5.40 -14.52
C ASP A 55 9.05 6.76 -14.80
N GLY A 56 9.45 7.78 -14.04
CA GLY A 56 8.89 9.14 -14.15
C GLY A 56 7.44 9.28 -13.72
N ASP A 57 6.83 8.25 -13.12
CA ASP A 57 5.41 8.21 -12.78
C ASP A 57 5.14 7.46 -11.47
N PHE A 58 3.99 7.72 -10.85
CA PHE A 58 3.52 6.96 -9.70
C PHE A 58 2.00 7.00 -9.58
N VAL A 59 1.44 5.99 -8.93
CA VAL A 59 0.03 5.95 -8.54
C VAL A 59 -0.05 5.82 -7.02
N SER A 60 -0.68 6.79 -6.38
CA SER A 60 -1.27 6.59 -5.04
C SER A 60 -2.58 5.84 -5.22
N MET A 61 -2.66 4.64 -4.66
CA MET A 61 -3.88 3.87 -4.78
C MET A 61 -5.05 4.53 -4.01
N ARG A 62 -4.75 5.21 -2.90
CA ARG A 62 -5.77 5.93 -2.13
C ARG A 62 -6.26 7.19 -2.84
N ASP A 63 -5.37 8.05 -3.32
CA ASP A 63 -5.76 9.30 -3.98
C ASP A 63 -6.48 9.04 -5.31
N SER A 64 -6.16 7.93 -5.97
CA SER A 64 -6.84 7.47 -7.19
C SER A 64 -8.20 6.80 -6.90
N GLY A 65 -8.59 6.65 -5.63
CA GLY A 65 -9.89 6.11 -5.23
C GLY A 65 -9.99 4.58 -5.30
N TYR A 66 -8.88 3.85 -5.42
CA TYR A 66 -8.88 2.39 -5.48
C TYR A 66 -9.22 1.73 -4.14
N PHE A 67 -8.98 2.43 -3.04
CA PHE A 67 -9.53 2.08 -1.74
C PHE A 67 -9.74 3.32 -0.90
N THR A 68 -10.67 3.22 0.05
CA THR A 68 -10.93 4.26 1.04
C THR A 68 -10.60 3.74 2.43
N LYS A 69 -10.46 4.70 3.35
CA LYS A 69 -10.19 4.45 4.76
C LYS A 69 -11.32 3.64 5.39
#